data_AF-A0AA95FN42-F1
#
_entry.id   AF-A0AA95FN42-F1
#
_cell.length_a   1.000
_cell.length_b   1.000
_cell.length_c   1.000
_cell.angle_alpha   90.00
_cell.angle_beta   90.00
_cell.angle_gamma   90.00
#
_symmetry.space_group_name_H-M   'P 1'
#
loop_
_entity.id
_entity.type
_entity.pdbx_description
1 polymer ?
#
loop_
_entity_poly.entity_id
_entity_poly.type
_entity_poly.pdbx_seq_one_letter_code
_entity_poly.pdbx_strand_id
1 'polypeptide(L)'
;MPESYPQKVSPWGFVGMGALACLLFLDLAALLIGPWWAVLVLLVAWVVLFARACRWFTRAPVRVAWSAAGGLVLWLVVEVAGGLWVW
;
A
#
# COMPACT_ATOMS: atom_id res chain seq x y z
N MET A 1 -15.97 -36.63 -17.89
CA MET A 1 -15.98 -35.16 -17.66
C MET A 1 -14.58 -34.67 -17.95
N PRO A 2 -14.35 -33.62 -18.77
CA PRO A 2 -12.98 -33.11 -18.94
C PRO A 2 -12.47 -32.67 -17.56
N GLU A 3 -11.31 -33.17 -17.14
CA GLU A 3 -10.68 -32.77 -15.89
C GLU A 3 -10.42 -31.26 -15.94
N SER A 4 -11.07 -30.53 -15.05
CA SER A 4 -10.83 -29.09 -14.90
C SER A 4 -9.52 -28.91 -14.15
N TYR A 5 -8.41 -28.75 -14.87
CA TYR A 5 -7.13 -28.43 -14.26
C TYR A 5 -7.27 -27.18 -13.38
N PRO A 6 -6.77 -27.20 -12.12
CA PRO A 6 -6.83 -26.04 -11.24
C PRO A 6 -6.18 -24.84 -11.92
N GLN A 7 -6.96 -23.77 -12.12
CA GLN A 7 -6.42 -22.50 -12.62
C GLN A 7 -5.35 -21.99 -11.65
N LYS A 8 -4.15 -21.68 -12.16
CA LYS A 8 -3.05 -21.13 -11.35
C LYS A 8 -3.50 -19.79 -10.74
N VAL A 9 -3.67 -19.76 -9.42
CA VAL A 9 -3.97 -18.54 -8.68
C VAL A 9 -2.68 -17.72 -8.55
N SER A 10 -2.77 -16.42 -8.87
CA SER A 10 -1.63 -15.52 -8.75
C SER A 10 -1.42 -15.10 -7.28
N PRO A 11 -0.20 -15.20 -6.72
CA PRO A 11 0.07 -14.84 -5.33
C PRO A 11 0.12 -13.32 -5.09
N TRP A 12 0.27 -12.52 -6.14
CA TRP A 12 0.56 -11.08 -6.05
C TRP A 12 -0.53 -10.25 -5.36
N GLY A 13 -1.79 -10.69 -5.44
CA GLY A 13 -2.88 -10.03 -4.72
C GLY A 13 -2.69 -10.11 -3.21
N PHE A 14 -2.28 -11.28 -2.72
CA PHE A 14 -2.04 -11.50 -1.29
C PHE A 14 -0.80 -10.75 -0.80
N VAL A 15 0.30 -10.81 -1.57
CA VAL A 15 1.52 -10.06 -1.29
C VAL A 15 1.23 -8.56 -1.22
N GLY A 16 0.48 -8.02 -2.19
CA GLY A 16 0.14 -6.60 -2.22
C GLY A 16 -0.76 -6.17 -1.05
N MET A 17 -1.73 -7.00 -0.64
CA MET A 17 -2.57 -6.69 0.52
C MET A 17 -1.79 -6.75 1.84
N GLY A 18 -0.92 -7.76 2.02
CA GLY A 18 -0.04 -7.82 3.18
C GLY A 18 0.89 -6.60 3.26
N ALA A 19 1.47 -6.20 2.13
CA ALA A 19 2.31 -5.00 2.07
C ALA A 19 1.53 -3.71 2.37
N LEU A 20 0.29 -3.57 1.91
CA LEU A 20 -0.57 -2.44 2.29
C LEU A 20 -0.90 -2.42 3.79
N ALA A 21 -1.10 -3.59 4.41
CA ALA A 21 -1.28 -3.66 5.86
C ALA A 21 -0.02 -3.16 6.60
N CYS A 22 1.17 -3.58 6.18
CA CYS A 22 2.43 -3.08 6.74
C CYS A 22 2.60 -1.56 6.55
N LEU A 23 2.20 -1.04 5.38
CA LEU A 23 2.24 0.40 5.11
C LEU A 23 1.36 1.20 6.07
N LEU A 24 0.19 0.70 6.42
CA LEU A 24 -0.66 1.36 7.40
C LEU A 24 0.03 1.52 8.76
N PHE A 25 0.78 0.49 9.18
CA PHE A 25 1.59 0.57 10.41
C PHE A 25 2.68 1.63 10.30
N LEU A 26 3.37 1.73 9.15
CA LEU A 26 4.38 2.75 8.92
C LEU A 26 3.78 4.16 8.94
N ASP A 27 2.65 4.37 8.26
CA ASP A 27 1.94 5.65 8.21
C ASP A 27 1.51 6.10 9.62
N LEU A 28 0.99 5.19 10.44
CA LEU A 28 0.58 5.50 11.81
C LEU A 28 1.77 5.71 12.74
N ALA A 29 2.85 4.94 12.59
CA ALA A 29 4.06 5.11 13.38
C ALA A 29 4.71 6.49 13.18
N ALA A 30 4.54 7.09 12.00
CA ALA A 30 5.03 8.43 11.70
C ALA A 30 4.45 9.52 12.62
N LEU A 31 3.32 9.30 13.30
CA LEU A 31 2.80 10.22 14.34
C LEU A 31 3.78 10.44 15.49
N LEU A 32 4.70 9.51 15.73
CA LEU A 32 5.66 9.59 16.84
C LEU A 32 6.82 10.55 16.53
N ILE A 33 7.08 10.84 15.26
CA ILE A 33 8.29 11.53 14.81
C ILE A 33 8.01 12.73 13.89
N GLY A 34 6.83 12.78 13.26
CA GLY A 34 6.47 13.78 12.26
C GLY A 34 5.21 14.57 12.60
N PRO A 35 4.91 15.64 11.84
CA PRO A 35 3.72 16.43 12.04
C PRO A 35 2.45 15.64 11.68
N TRP A 36 1.41 15.76 12.50
CA TRP A 36 0.15 15.03 12.35
C TRP A 36 -0.53 15.22 10.98
N TRP A 37 -0.34 16.38 10.34
CA TRP A 37 -0.93 16.66 9.03
C TRP A 37 -0.28 15.83 7.91
N ALA A 38 1.02 15.53 8.00
CA ALA A 38 1.71 14.69 7.01
C ALA A 38 1.21 13.25 7.09
N VAL A 39 1.00 12.75 8.31
CA VAL A 39 0.35 11.46 8.56
C VAL A 39 -1.05 11.43 7.95
N LEU A 40 -1.84 12.50 8.13
CA LEU A 40 -3.19 12.55 7.59
C LEU A 40 -3.20 12.45 6.06
N VAL A 41 -2.25 13.10 5.38
CA VAL A 41 -2.07 12.96 3.91
C VAL A 41 -1.72 11.53 3.53
N LEU A 42 -0.79 10.88 4.25
CA LEU A 42 -0.41 9.49 4.02
C LEU A 42 -1.61 8.53 4.21
N LEU A 43 -2.38 8.70 5.28
CA LEU A 43 -3.58 7.88 5.54
C LEU A 43 -4.64 8.06 4.45
N VAL A 44 -4.88 9.28 3.97
CA VAL A 44 -5.81 9.52 2.86
C VAL A 44 -5.32 8.82 1.59
N ALA A 45 -4.03 8.93 1.27
CA ALA A 45 -3.44 8.25 0.12
C ALA A 45 -3.54 6.72 0.27
N TRP A 46 -3.29 6.19 1.46
CA TRP A 46 -3.43 4.78 1.80
C TRP A 46 -4.85 4.28 1.56
N VAL A 47 -5.88 5.02 2.02
CA VAL A 47 -7.29 4.65 1.81
C VAL A 47 -7.63 4.54 0.32
N VAL A 48 -7.12 5.47 -0.49
CA VAL A 48 -7.31 5.43 -1.96
C VAL A 48 -6.63 4.20 -2.57
N LEU A 49 -5.40 3.89 -2.15
CA LEU A 49 -4.67 2.72 -2.62
C LEU A 49 -5.34 1.41 -2.19
N PHE A 50 -5.79 1.33 -0.94
CA PHE A 50 -6.50 0.18 -0.39
C PHE A 50 -7.82 -0.08 -1.12
N ALA A 51 -8.63 0.97 -1.36
CA ALA A 51 -9.87 0.85 -2.12
C ALA A 51 -9.61 0.34 -3.56
N ARG A 52 -8.53 0.80 -4.21
CA ARG A 52 -8.10 0.30 -5.52
C ARG A 52 -7.63 -1.15 -5.45
N ALA A 53 -6.86 -1.51 -4.42
CA ALA A 53 -6.38 -2.86 -4.19
C ALA A 53 -7.53 -3.85 -4.01
N CYS A 54 -8.59 -3.50 -3.26
CA CYS A 54 -9.79 -4.34 -3.12
C CYS A 54 -10.46 -4.60 -4.49
N ARG A 55 -10.48 -3.62 -5.39
CA ARG A 55 -11.04 -3.77 -6.74
C ARG A 55 -10.16 -4.60 -7.67
N TRP A 56 -8.84 -4.56 -7.49
CA TRP A 56 -7.87 -5.27 -8.35
C TRP A 56 -7.46 -6.64 -7.82
N PHE A 57 -7.85 -6.99 -6.58
CA PHE A 57 -7.44 -8.22 -5.92
C PHE A 57 -7.61 -9.47 -6.79
N THR A 58 -8.77 -9.63 -7.42
CA THR A 58 -9.05 -10.74 -8.34
C THR A 58 -8.80 -10.40 -9.80
N ARG A 59 -9.09 -9.18 -10.23
CA ARG A 59 -9.05 -8.76 -11.64
C ARG A 59 -7.64 -8.51 -12.17
N ALA A 60 -6.73 -8.04 -11.32
CA ALA A 60 -5.38 -7.64 -11.71
C ALA A 60 -4.43 -7.67 -10.48
N PRO A 61 -4.12 -8.86 -9.94
CA PRO A 61 -3.40 -9.03 -8.66
C PRO A 61 -2.02 -8.37 -8.64
N VAL A 62 -1.33 -8.29 -9.78
CA VAL A 62 -0.04 -7.58 -9.91
C VAL A 62 -0.17 -6.08 -9.62
N ARG A 63 -1.31 -5.45 -9.96
CA ARG A 63 -1.54 -4.02 -9.69
C ARG A 63 -1.71 -3.73 -8.19
N VAL A 64 -2.11 -4.73 -7.40
CA VAL A 64 -2.19 -4.61 -5.94
C VAL A 64 -0.78 -4.49 -5.35
N ALA A 65 0.16 -5.33 -5.80
CA ALA A 65 1.57 -5.22 -5.41
C ALA A 65 2.17 -3.86 -5.81
N TRP A 66 1.88 -3.37 -7.02
CA TRP A 66 2.31 -2.02 -7.44
C TRP A 66 1.68 -0.89 -6.61
N SER A 67 0.46 -1.07 -6.12
CA SER A 67 -0.19 -0.07 -5.25
C SER A 67 0.54 0.03 -3.91
N ALA A 68 0.95 -1.10 -3.34
CA ALA A 68 1.79 -1.13 -2.15
C ALA A 68 3.15 -0.49 -2.41
N ALA A 69 3.84 -0.84 -3.51
CA ALA A 69 5.12 -0.23 -3.86
C ALA A 69 5.01 1.30 -4.02
N GLY A 70 3.95 1.78 -4.67
CA GLY A 70 3.67 3.21 -4.79
C GLY A 70 3.40 3.91 -3.45
N GLY A 71 2.66 3.26 -2.55
CA GLY A 71 2.45 3.75 -1.19
C GLY A 71 3.76 3.88 -0.39
N LEU A 72 4.64 2.88 -0.49
CA LEU A 72 5.96 2.92 0.17
C LEU A 72 6.85 4.04 -0.36
N VAL A 73 6.85 4.26 -1.67
CA VAL A 73 7.59 5.38 -2.28
C VAL A 73 7.03 6.71 -1.79
N LEU A 74 5.71 6.87 -1.73
CA LEU A 74 5.08 8.08 -1.21
C LEU A 74 5.47 8.32 0.26
N TRP A 75 5.41 7.28 1.10
CA TRP A 75 5.84 7.35 2.50
C TRP A 75 7.30 7.82 2.61
N LEU A 76 8.22 7.20 1.87
CA LEU A 76 9.63 7.60 1.85
C LEU A 76 9.82 9.07 1.45
N VAL A 77 9.10 9.54 0.43
CA VAL A 77 9.17 10.93 -0.02
C VAL A 77 8.70 11.88 1.08
N VAL A 78 7.59 11.55 1.76
CA VAL A 78 7.04 12.39 2.83
C VAL A 78 7.99 12.45 4.03
N GLU A 79 8.57 11.31 4.44
CA GLU A 79 9.51 11.25 5.57
C GLU A 79 10.83 11.97 5.27
N VAL A 80 11.41 11.74 4.10
CA VAL A 80 12.64 12.41 3.69
C VAL A 80 12.42 13.92 3.52
N ALA A 81 11.30 14.33 2.92
CA ALA A 81 10.97 15.74 2.80
C ALA A 81 10.71 16.38 4.18
N GLY A 82 10.03 15.66 5.08
CA GLY A 82 9.83 16.08 6.46
C GLY A 82 11.14 16.30 7.20
N GLY A 83 12.05 15.33 7.12
CA GLY A 83 13.37 15.40 7.75
C GLY A 83 14.29 16.48 7.16
N LEU A 84 14.15 16.83 5.88
CA LEU A 84 14.98 17.83 5.22
C LEU A 84 14.44 19.27 5.33
N TRP A 85 13.11 19.45 5.40
CA TRP A 85 12.48 20.75 5.19
C TRP A 85 11.52 21.20 6.29
N VAL A 86 11.00 20.28 7.11
CA VAL A 86 9.97 20.59 8.12
C VAL A 86 10.54 20.62 9.53
N TRP A 87 11.76 20.10 9.72
CA TRP A 87 12.53 20.21 10.96
C TRP A 87 13.12 21.61 11.16
#